data_AF-A0A9E3TRG2-F1
#
_entry.id   AF-A0A9E3TRG2-F1
#
_cell.length_a   1.000
_cell.length_b   1.000
_cell.length_c   1.000
_cell.angle_alpha   90.00
_cell.angle_beta   90.00
_cell.angle_gamma   90.00
#
_symmetry.space_group_name_H-M   'P 1'
#
loop_
_entity.id
_entity.type
_entity.pdbx_description
1 polymer ?
#
loop_
_entity_poly.entity_id
_entity_poly.type
_entity_poly.pdbx_seq_one_letter_code
_entity_poly.pdbx_strand_id
1 'polypeptide(L)'
;MMRRRDGVTLIELTVVLTILSLVWLSVTCVLYSLYRADQRLRDDLQRDHALDRLAMRLRLDAHAASSVSVNNVDDNISELVLTVDGTRSVHYSDFEGGVYRIVRQGEAVIHQDAFLTGRGKTEWQIETGQVGRLIDATLTVQVVPVGTRWTRNIKAAVARHIPVTEASQ
;
A
#
# COMPACT_ATOMS: atom_id res chain seq x y z
N MET A 1 32.79 66.02 22.78
CA MET A 1 32.73 64.61 22.34
C MET A 1 32.21 64.57 20.91
N MET A 2 33.09 64.57 19.91
CA MET A 2 32.69 64.47 18.50
C MET A 2 32.43 63.01 18.17
N ARG A 3 31.16 62.63 17.97
CA ARG A 3 30.79 61.32 17.41
C ARG A 3 31.28 61.29 15.95
N ARG A 4 32.34 60.54 15.68
CA ARG A 4 32.70 60.16 14.31
C ARG A 4 31.54 59.34 13.73
N ARG A 5 31.00 59.81 12.61
CA ARG A 5 30.03 59.07 11.81
C ARG A 5 30.85 58.24 10.84
N ASP A 6 31.05 56.97 11.17
CA ASP A 6 31.66 56.02 10.24
C ASP A 6 30.59 55.63 9.21
N GLY A 7 30.77 56.10 7.97
CA GLY A 7 29.86 55.79 6.87
C GLY A 7 30.16 54.40 6.33
N VAL A 8 29.13 53.54 6.29
CA VAL A 8 29.19 52.25 5.59
C VAL A 8 29.46 52.50 4.12
N THR A 9 30.51 51.87 3.59
CA THR A 9 30.86 52.05 2.17
C THR A 9 29.91 51.27 1.27
N LEU A 10 29.69 51.75 0.04
CA LEU A 10 28.79 51.10 -0.94
C LEU A 10 29.25 49.65 -1.26
N ILE A 11 30.56 49.42 -1.22
CA ILE A 11 31.17 48.10 -1.40
C ILE A 11 30.78 47.17 -0.25
N GLU A 12 30.88 47.63 0.99
CA GLU A 12 30.51 46.85 2.19
C GLU A 12 29.03 46.44 2.14
N LEU A 13 28.14 47.36 1.75
CA LEU A 13 26.72 47.06 1.61
C LEU A 13 26.45 46.03 0.49
N THR A 14 27.20 46.10 -0.63
CA THR A 14 27.10 45.12 -1.71
C THR A 14 27.52 43.73 -1.26
N VAL A 15 28.61 43.62 -0.49
CA VAL A 15 29.08 42.34 0.07
C VAL A 15 28.06 41.77 1.06
N VAL A 16 27.46 42.61 1.91
CA VAL A 16 26.41 42.16 2.83
C VAL A 16 25.20 41.64 2.06
N LEU A 17 24.78 42.31 0.98
CA LEU A 17 23.65 41.87 0.16
C LEU A 17 23.93 40.54 -0.56
N THR A 18 25.15 40.31 -1.06
CA THR A 18 25.49 39.03 -1.69
C THR A 18 25.50 37.89 -0.69
N ILE A 19 26.07 38.10 0.50
CA ILE A 19 26.04 37.11 1.59
C ILE A 19 24.59 36.82 2.01
N LEU A 20 23.77 37.85 2.19
CA LEU A 20 22.36 37.70 2.55
C LEU A 20 21.60 36.89 1.49
N SER A 21 21.87 37.15 0.21
CA SER A 21 21.26 36.41 -0.90
C SER A 21 21.64 34.92 -0.88
N LEU A 22 22.91 34.61 -0.59
CA LEU A 22 23.37 33.22 -0.45
C LEU A 22 22.71 32.52 0.74
N VAL A 23 22.55 33.21 1.87
CA VAL A 23 21.83 32.67 3.04
C VAL A 23 20.38 32.37 2.68
N TRP A 24 19.67 33.29 2.01
CA TRP A 24 18.30 33.05 1.56
C TRP A 24 18.16 31.87 0.60
N LEU A 25 19.09 31.73 -0.34
CA LEU A 25 19.12 30.59 -1.26
C LEU A 25 19.31 29.27 -0.51
N SER A 26 20.21 29.25 0.47
CA SER A 26 20.45 28.07 1.32
C SER A 26 19.19 27.68 2.10
N VAL A 27 18.53 28.65 2.75
CA VAL A 27 17.27 28.41 3.49
C VAL A 27 16.19 27.86 2.57
N THR A 28 16.04 28.43 1.37
CA THR A 28 15.04 27.97 0.39
C THR A 28 15.30 26.52 -0.05
N CYS A 29 16.58 26.17 -0.29
CA CYS A 29 16.97 24.82 -0.66
C CYS A 29 16.70 23.80 0.45
N VAL A 30 16.99 24.17 1.70
CA VAL A 30 16.71 23.32 2.88
C VAL A 30 15.19 23.12 3.05
N LEU A 31 14.40 24.19 2.95
CA LEU A 31 12.94 24.10 3.04
C LEU A 31 12.37 23.21 1.93
N TYR A 32 12.81 23.39 0.69
CA TYR A 32 12.35 22.55 -0.42
C TYR A 32 12.68 21.06 -0.19
N SER A 33 13.90 20.78 0.26
CA SER A 33 14.34 19.43 0.61
C SER A 33 13.49 18.83 1.73
N LEU A 34 13.18 19.62 2.76
CA LEU A 34 12.34 19.20 3.89
C LEU A 34 10.90 18.90 3.45
N TYR A 35 10.28 19.76 2.65
CA TYR A 35 8.93 19.52 2.11
C TYR A 35 8.87 18.27 1.26
N ARG A 36 9.89 18.04 0.42
CA ARG A 36 9.98 16.83 -0.39
C ARG A 36 10.14 15.57 0.46
N ALA A 37 10.86 15.65 1.57
CA ALA A 37 10.99 14.54 2.52
C ALA A 37 9.68 14.28 3.27
N ASP A 38 8.98 15.32 3.72
CA ASP A 38 7.69 15.21 4.42
C ASP A 38 6.62 14.58 3.50
N GLN A 39 6.55 15.00 2.23
CA GLN A 39 5.63 14.42 1.26
C GLN A 39 5.87 12.92 1.07
N ARG A 40 7.14 12.51 0.93
CA ARG A 40 7.50 11.08 0.82
C ARG A 40 7.07 10.30 2.06
N LEU A 41 7.34 10.84 3.25
CA LEU A 41 6.96 10.20 4.51
C LEU A 41 5.44 10.01 4.62
N ARG A 42 4.66 11.03 4.25
CA ARG A 42 3.19 10.93 4.26
C ARG A 42 2.67 9.89 3.28
N ASP A 43 3.24 9.85 2.07
CA ASP A 43 2.87 8.86 1.07
C ASP A 43 3.16 7.44 1.56
N ASP A 44 4.32 7.23 2.19
CA ASP A 44 4.71 5.93 2.74
C ASP A 44 3.81 5.50 3.91
N LEU A 45 3.51 6.40 4.84
CA LEU A 45 2.57 6.14 5.93
C LEU A 45 1.16 5.82 5.42
N GLN A 46 0.69 6.53 4.39
CA GLN A 46 -0.63 6.26 3.81
C GLN A 46 -0.67 4.86 3.16
N ARG A 47 0.39 4.44 2.48
CA ARG A 47 0.52 3.09 1.91
C ARG A 47 0.55 2.02 2.98
N ASP A 48 1.35 2.21 4.03
CA ASP A 48 1.45 1.26 5.15
C ASP A 48 0.11 1.08 5.84
N HIS A 49 -0.61 2.17 6.12
CA HIS A 49 -1.96 2.11 6.67
C HIS A 49 -2.95 1.39 5.75
N ALA A 50 -2.89 1.62 4.44
CA ALA A 50 -3.74 0.92 3.49
C ALA A 50 -3.46 -0.59 3.46
N LEU A 51 -2.19 -1.00 3.51
CA LEU A 51 -1.77 -2.39 3.58
C LEU A 51 -2.21 -3.06 4.88
N ASP A 52 -2.10 -2.36 6.02
CA ASP A 52 -2.51 -2.89 7.31
C ASP A 52 -4.04 -3.11 7.37
N ARG A 53 -4.82 -2.18 6.80
CA ARG A 53 -6.28 -2.35 6.66
C ARG A 53 -6.63 -3.50 5.73
N LEU A 54 -5.95 -3.62 4.59
CA LEU A 54 -6.13 -4.74 3.67
C LEU A 54 -5.85 -6.06 4.39
N ALA A 55 -4.71 -6.17 5.08
CA ALA A 55 -4.32 -7.36 5.82
C ALA A 55 -5.33 -7.74 6.90
N MET A 56 -5.80 -6.76 7.67
CA MET A 56 -6.84 -6.97 8.68
C MET A 56 -8.14 -7.48 8.06
N ARG A 57 -8.60 -6.83 6.99
CA ARG A 57 -9.86 -7.19 6.34
C ARG A 57 -9.78 -8.57 5.69
N LEU A 58 -8.67 -8.86 5.03
CA LEU A 58 -8.39 -10.14 4.41
C LEU A 58 -8.40 -11.27 5.43
N ARG A 59 -7.79 -11.08 6.61
CA ARG A 59 -7.84 -12.08 7.71
C ARG A 59 -9.27 -12.30 8.21
N LEU A 60 -10.04 -11.23 8.38
CA LEU A 60 -11.44 -11.36 8.82
C LEU A 60 -12.29 -12.12 7.79
N ASP A 61 -12.13 -11.80 6.50
CA ASP A 61 -12.88 -12.47 5.44
C ASP A 61 -12.41 -13.91 5.24
N ALA A 62 -11.10 -14.17 5.32
CA ALA A 62 -10.52 -15.51 5.33
C ALA A 62 -11.08 -16.35 6.46
N HIS A 63 -11.12 -15.83 7.69
CA HIS A 63 -11.69 -16.57 8.83
C HIS A 63 -13.19 -16.84 8.71
N ALA A 64 -13.93 -15.98 8.01
CA ALA A 64 -15.35 -16.18 7.76
C ALA A 64 -15.62 -17.11 6.55
N ALA A 65 -14.64 -17.30 5.66
CA ALA A 65 -14.82 -18.06 4.44
C ALA A 65 -14.97 -19.57 4.69
N SER A 66 -15.94 -20.18 4.00
CA SER A 66 -16.09 -21.63 3.85
C SER A 66 -15.38 -22.18 2.62
N SER A 67 -15.04 -21.35 1.64
CA SER A 67 -14.17 -21.74 0.52
C SER A 67 -13.37 -20.56 -0.02
N VAL A 68 -12.25 -20.88 -0.67
CA VAL A 68 -11.36 -19.92 -1.34
C VAL A 68 -11.03 -20.43 -2.74
N SER A 69 -11.03 -19.54 -3.73
CA SER A 69 -10.53 -19.80 -5.07
C SER A 69 -9.75 -18.59 -5.59
N VAL A 70 -8.73 -18.85 -6.41
CA VAL A 70 -8.03 -17.81 -7.19
C VAL A 70 -8.35 -18.05 -8.64
N ASN A 71 -8.97 -17.05 -9.28
CA ASN A 71 -9.34 -17.06 -10.68
C ASN A 71 -8.36 -16.16 -11.43
N ASN A 72 -7.78 -16.66 -12.52
CA ASN A 72 -7.07 -15.81 -13.46
C ASN A 72 -8.11 -15.28 -14.46
N VAL A 73 -8.44 -13.99 -14.35
CA VAL A 73 -9.41 -13.33 -15.25
C VAL A 73 -8.73 -12.93 -16.56
N ASP A 74 -7.42 -12.66 -16.51
CA ASP A 74 -6.56 -12.34 -17.65
C ASP A 74 -5.11 -12.77 -17.33
N ASP A 75 -4.20 -12.75 -18.31
CA ASP A 75 -2.78 -13.15 -18.15
C ASP A 75 -2.04 -12.39 -17.03
N ASN A 76 -2.60 -11.27 -16.56
CA ASN A 76 -1.99 -10.42 -15.54
C ASN A 76 -2.89 -10.11 -14.34
N ILE A 77 -4.19 -10.41 -14.39
CA ILE A 77 -5.17 -10.03 -13.36
C ILE A 77 -5.63 -11.29 -12.64
N SER A 78 -5.32 -11.35 -11.35
CA SER A 78 -5.69 -12.47 -10.49
C SER A 78 -6.76 -12.01 -9.51
N GLU A 79 -7.92 -12.65 -9.56
CA GLU A 79 -9.04 -12.40 -8.67
C GLU A 79 -9.10 -13.48 -7.59
N LEU A 80 -9.05 -13.07 -6.33
CA LEU A 80 -9.28 -13.94 -5.20
C LEU A 80 -10.76 -13.90 -4.81
N VAL A 81 -11.41 -15.05 -4.74
CA VAL A 81 -12.80 -15.19 -4.35
C VAL A 81 -12.90 -15.99 -3.05
N LEU A 82 -13.53 -15.39 -2.04
CA LEU A 82 -13.84 -16.00 -0.76
C LEU A 82 -15.35 -16.21 -0.65
N THR A 83 -15.80 -17.43 -0.44
CA THR A 83 -17.22 -17.73 -0.22
C THR A 83 -17.46 -17.93 1.27
N VAL A 84 -18.41 -17.22 1.86
CA VAL A 84 -18.68 -17.25 3.31
C VAL A 84 -19.74 -18.31 3.64
N ASP A 85 -20.98 -18.11 3.18
CA ASP A 85 -22.13 -18.98 3.50
C ASP A 85 -22.87 -19.46 2.24
N GLY A 86 -22.14 -19.67 1.14
CA GLY A 86 -22.67 -20.07 -0.18
C GLY A 86 -23.47 -18.98 -0.94
N THR A 87 -24.04 -18.01 -0.22
CA THR A 87 -24.81 -16.88 -0.78
C THR A 87 -24.03 -15.58 -0.83
N ARG A 88 -23.03 -15.44 0.05
CA ARG A 88 -22.17 -14.25 0.15
C ARG A 88 -20.77 -14.59 -0.31
N SER A 89 -20.24 -13.78 -1.23
CA SER A 89 -18.87 -13.87 -1.71
C SER A 89 -18.14 -12.55 -1.53
N VAL A 90 -16.83 -12.62 -1.34
CA VAL A 90 -15.92 -11.47 -1.30
C VAL A 90 -14.90 -11.66 -2.41
N HIS A 91 -14.88 -10.72 -3.33
CA HIS A 91 -14.01 -10.69 -4.49
C HIS A 91 -12.91 -9.67 -4.26
N TYR A 92 -11.67 -10.10 -4.40
CA TYR A 92 -10.50 -9.25 -4.34
C TYR A 92 -9.87 -9.22 -5.73
N SER A 93 -9.85 -8.05 -6.36
CA SER A 93 -9.26 -7.86 -7.69
C SER A 93 -8.19 -6.79 -7.63
N ASP A 94 -7.06 -7.01 -8.30
CA ASP A 94 -6.05 -5.99 -8.45
C ASP A 94 -6.48 -4.90 -9.44
N PHE A 95 -5.94 -3.70 -9.25
CA PHE A 95 -6.04 -2.59 -10.21
C PHE A 95 -4.75 -1.78 -10.18
N GLU A 96 -4.60 -0.83 -11.12
CA GLU A 96 -3.43 0.05 -11.14
C GLU A 96 -3.37 0.89 -9.85
N GLY A 97 -2.46 0.53 -8.95
CA GLY A 97 -2.22 1.26 -7.70
C GLY A 97 -2.84 0.65 -6.45
N GLY A 98 -3.54 -0.49 -6.54
CA GLY A 98 -4.26 -1.03 -5.39
C GLY A 98 -5.00 -2.35 -5.59
N VAL A 99 -5.85 -2.64 -4.62
CA VAL A 99 -6.75 -3.81 -4.58
C VAL A 99 -8.16 -3.34 -4.29
N TYR A 100 -9.12 -3.77 -5.11
CA TYR A 100 -10.53 -3.66 -4.80
C TYR A 100 -10.98 -4.87 -4.00
N ARG A 101 -11.91 -4.62 -3.09
CA ARG A 101 -12.64 -5.66 -2.37
C ARG A 101 -14.12 -5.42 -2.59
N ILE A 102 -14.79 -6.35 -3.24
CA ILE A 102 -16.21 -6.28 -3.57
C ILE A 102 -16.94 -7.39 -2.83
N VAL A 103 -17.86 -7.02 -1.96
CA VAL A 103 -18.75 -7.98 -1.28
C VAL A 103 -20.02 -8.11 -2.09
N ARG A 104 -20.32 -9.33 -2.50
CA ARG A 104 -21.55 -9.69 -3.21
C ARG A 104 -22.44 -10.58 -2.34
N GLN A 105 -23.74 -10.46 -2.55
CA GLN A 105 -24.73 -11.43 -2.09
C GLN A 105 -25.61 -11.79 -3.29
N GLY A 106 -25.44 -13.02 -3.79
CA GLY A 106 -25.90 -13.36 -5.14
C GLY A 106 -25.24 -12.44 -6.17
N GLU A 107 -26.06 -11.79 -7.01
CA GLU A 107 -25.58 -10.88 -8.05
C GLU A 107 -25.40 -9.43 -7.58
N ALA A 108 -25.93 -9.08 -6.41
CA ALA A 108 -25.91 -7.71 -5.92
C ALA A 108 -24.58 -7.38 -5.24
N VAL A 109 -23.97 -6.25 -5.63
CA VAL A 109 -22.84 -5.67 -4.89
C VAL A 109 -23.38 -4.93 -3.67
N ILE A 110 -23.06 -5.43 -2.48
CA ILE A 110 -23.47 -4.82 -1.21
C ILE A 110 -22.46 -3.75 -0.79
N HIS A 111 -21.18 -4.01 -1.04
CA HIS A 111 -20.11 -3.17 -0.52
C HIS A 111 -18.88 -3.23 -1.40
N GLN A 112 -18.19 -2.10 -1.53
CA GLN A 112 -16.95 -2.00 -2.27
C GLN A 112 -15.96 -1.15 -1.47
N ASP A 113 -14.79 -1.74 -1.21
CA ASP A 113 -13.64 -1.07 -0.61
C ASP A 113 -12.50 -0.97 -1.63
N ALA A 114 -11.69 0.08 -1.50
CA ALA A 114 -10.45 0.24 -2.26
C ALA A 114 -9.26 0.43 -1.32
N PHE A 115 -8.21 -0.36 -1.54
CA PHE A 115 -6.96 -0.29 -0.78
C PHE A 115 -5.84 0.16 -1.70
N LEU A 116 -5.32 1.37 -1.48
CA LEU A 116 -4.23 1.94 -2.27
C LEU A 116 -2.89 1.36 -1.77
N THR A 117 -2.33 0.41 -2.50
CA THR A 117 -1.05 -0.24 -2.17
C THR A 117 0.13 0.40 -2.89
N GLY A 118 -0.13 1.31 -3.84
CA GLY A 118 0.87 1.98 -4.66
C GLY A 118 1.14 1.24 -5.97
N ARG A 119 2.14 1.69 -6.73
CA ARG A 119 2.52 1.04 -7.99
C ARG A 119 3.16 -0.30 -7.69
N GLY A 120 2.40 -1.38 -7.82
CA GLY A 120 2.88 -2.73 -7.64
C GLY A 120 1.87 -3.74 -8.15
N LYS A 121 2.35 -4.90 -8.57
CA LYS A 121 1.48 -6.02 -8.89
C LYS A 121 1.15 -6.76 -7.60
N THR A 122 -0.11 -7.16 -7.47
CA THR A 122 -0.57 -8.01 -6.38
C THR A 122 -0.64 -9.43 -6.92
N GLU A 123 0.04 -10.36 -6.26
CA GLU A 123 -0.05 -11.78 -6.58
C GLU A 123 -0.73 -12.51 -5.43
N TRP A 124 -1.79 -13.26 -5.74
CA TRP A 124 -2.49 -14.10 -4.79
C TRP A 124 -1.96 -15.53 -4.86
N GLN A 125 -1.43 -16.02 -3.76
CA GLN A 125 -0.97 -17.41 -3.65
C GLN A 125 -1.70 -18.09 -2.49
N ILE A 126 -2.28 -19.25 -2.77
CA ILE A 126 -2.86 -20.14 -1.75
C ILE A 126 -1.81 -21.20 -1.45
N GLU A 127 -1.22 -21.13 -0.26
CA GLU A 127 -0.36 -22.19 0.24
C GLU A 127 -1.17 -23.09 1.18
N THR A 128 -1.43 -24.33 0.77
CA THR A 128 -2.12 -25.32 1.60
C THR A 128 -1.11 -26.09 2.43
N GLY A 129 -1.06 -25.80 3.73
CA GLY A 129 -0.29 -26.55 4.72
C GLY A 129 -1.15 -27.61 5.41
N GLN A 130 -0.60 -28.81 5.62
CA GLN A 130 -1.20 -29.78 6.54
C GLN A 130 -0.65 -29.56 7.96
N VAL A 131 -1.48 -29.03 8.86
CA VAL A 131 -1.20 -29.02 10.30
C VAL A 131 -2.12 -30.05 10.95
N GLY A 132 -1.68 -31.31 10.95
CA GLY A 132 -2.49 -32.44 11.40
C GLY A 132 -3.60 -32.81 10.41
N ARG A 133 -4.87 -32.89 10.88
CA ARG A 133 -6.05 -33.27 10.06
C ARG A 133 -6.79 -32.05 9.46
N LEU A 134 -6.27 -30.84 9.66
CA LEU A 134 -6.83 -29.58 9.16
C LEU A 134 -5.99 -29.09 7.98
N ILE A 135 -6.67 -28.67 6.92
CA ILE A 135 -6.07 -27.94 5.80
C ILE A 135 -6.04 -26.49 6.26
N ASP A 136 -4.84 -25.94 6.47
CA ASP A 136 -4.67 -24.51 6.73
C ASP A 136 -4.27 -23.86 5.41
N ALA A 137 -5.16 -23.05 4.83
CA ALA A 137 -4.85 -22.30 3.63
C ALA A 137 -4.28 -20.95 4.05
N THR A 138 -2.97 -20.76 3.83
CA THR A 138 -2.32 -19.47 4.02
C THR A 138 -2.38 -18.70 2.71
N LEU A 139 -3.19 -17.66 2.70
CA LEU A 139 -3.18 -16.69 1.62
C LEU A 139 -2.01 -15.75 1.82
N THR A 140 -1.09 -15.74 0.86
CA THR A 140 0.00 -14.77 0.79
C THR A 140 -0.29 -13.76 -0.29
N VAL A 141 -0.33 -12.49 0.11
CA VAL A 141 -0.37 -11.37 -0.83
C VAL A 141 1.03 -10.82 -0.95
N GLN A 142 1.58 -10.91 -2.15
CA GLN A 142 2.85 -10.29 -2.47
C GLN A 142 2.59 -8.96 -3.15
N VAL A 143 2.88 -7.85 -2.46
CA VAL A 143 2.89 -6.52 -3.07
C VAL A 143 4.32 -6.21 -3.45
N VAL A 144 4.60 -6.18 -4.76
CA VAL A 144 5.93 -5.84 -5.30
C VAL A 144 5.92 -4.38 -5.73
N PRO A 145 6.45 -3.44 -4.94
CA PRO A 145 6.51 -2.03 -5.32
C PRO A 145 7.49 -1.82 -6.48
N VAL A 146 7.08 -1.01 -7.47
CA VAL A 146 7.92 -0.65 -8.62
C VAL A 146 9.07 0.24 -8.14
N GLY A 147 10.30 -0.27 -8.24
CA GLY A 147 11.54 0.49 -7.98
C GLY A 147 12.12 0.35 -6.56
N THR A 148 11.55 -0.50 -5.71
CA THR A 148 12.10 -0.83 -4.38
C THR A 148 12.36 -2.34 -4.25
N ARG A 149 13.41 -2.71 -3.50
CA ARG A 149 13.83 -4.12 -3.34
C ARG A 149 13.06 -4.88 -2.24
N TRP A 150 12.04 -4.25 -1.64
CA TRP A 150 11.34 -4.80 -0.48
C TRP A 150 9.97 -5.33 -0.88
N THR A 151 9.74 -6.58 -0.54
CA THR A 151 8.46 -7.27 -0.72
C THR A 151 7.77 -7.37 0.63
N ARG A 152 6.50 -6.96 0.72
CA ARG A 152 5.68 -7.16 1.93
C ARG A 152 4.75 -8.35 1.71
N ASN A 153 4.94 -9.40 2.51
CA ASN A 153 4.11 -10.60 2.47
C ASN A 153 3.01 -10.48 3.53
N ILE A 154 1.76 -10.37 3.09
CA ILE A 154 0.61 -10.44 3.99
C ILE A 154 0.16 -11.89 4.05
N LYS A 155 0.26 -12.51 5.22
CA LYS A 155 -0.26 -13.87 5.48
C LYS A 155 -1.62 -13.79 6.18
N ALA A 156 -2.59 -14.51 5.66
CA ALA A 156 -3.89 -14.76 6.27
C ALA A 156 -4.20 -16.26 6.25
N ALA A 157 -4.48 -16.85 7.42
CA ALA A 157 -4.82 -18.26 7.56
C ALA A 157 -6.33 -18.44 7.45
N VAL A 158 -6.76 -19.44 6.69
CA VAL A 158 -8.17 -19.85 6.61
C VAL A 158 -8.36 -21.12 7.43
N ALA A 159 -9.03 -20.97 8.57
CA ALA A 159 -9.22 -22.07 9.51
C ALA A 159 -10.52 -22.82 9.24
N ARG A 160 -10.49 -23.81 8.34
CA ARG A 160 -11.37 -25.01 8.30
C ARG A 160 -11.09 -25.85 7.05
N HIS A 161 -11.57 -27.09 7.05
CA HIS A 161 -11.52 -28.01 5.91
C HIS A 161 -12.13 -27.34 4.67
N ILE A 162 -11.29 -26.78 3.81
CA ILE A 162 -11.73 -26.18 2.54
C ILE A 162 -11.36 -27.15 1.42
N PRO A 163 -12.34 -27.58 0.60
CA PRO A 163 -12.01 -28.13 -0.70
C PRO A 163 -11.38 -27.01 -1.53
N VAL A 164 -10.07 -27.11 -1.77
CA VAL A 164 -9.40 -26.27 -2.76
C VAL A 164 -9.85 -26.77 -4.12
N THR A 165 -10.78 -26.06 -4.73
CA THR A 165 -11.13 -26.31 -6.13
C THR A 165 -10.09 -25.57 -6.97
N GLU A 166 -9.02 -26.24 -7.36
CA GLU A 166 -8.21 -25.77 -8.48
C GLU A 166 -9.14 -25.71 -9.69
N ALA A 167 -9.33 -24.51 -10.26
CA ALA A 167 -10.03 -24.37 -11.51
C ALA A 167 -9.21 -25.12 -12.57
N SER A 168 -9.66 -26.33 -12.91
CA SER A 168 -9.15 -27.10 -14.03
C SER A 168 -9.32 -26.28 -15.30
N GLN A 169 -8.19 -26.06 -15.99
CA GLN A 169 -8.13 -25.50 -17.35
C GLN A 169 -9.03 -26.26 -18.33
#